data_AF-A0A952KK82-F1
#
_entry.id   AF-A0A952KK82-F1
#
_cell.length_a   1.000
_cell.length_b   1.000
_cell.length_c   1.000
_cell.angle_alpha   90.00
_cell.angle_beta   90.00
_cell.angle_gamma   90.00
#
_symmetry.space_group_name_H-M   'P 1'
#
loop_
_entity.id
_entity.type
_entity.pdbx_description
1 polymer ?
#
loop_
_entity_poly.entity_id
_entity_poly.type
_entity_poly.pdbx_seq_one_letter_code
_entity_poly.pdbx_strand_id
1 'polypeptide(L)'
;KALAGLKGRYAGRGVVLEVINDRWQFRTAPDLGYLMVEEREEPRRLSKAALETLAIIAYHQPVTRAEIEVIRGVGLSRGTLDVLHEMNLIKLRGRRKSPGRPVTYGTTDAFLEQFSLPSLSDLPGVAEMRAAGLLDINVPADFMVPDPSSAQGADDEAALDDLDAVEFAQNFLEEPSDT
;
A
#
# COMPACT_ATOMS: atom_id res chain seq x y z
N LYS A 1 -50.59 18.35 -3.65
CA LYS A 1 -50.57 19.84 -3.59
C LYS A 1 -49.26 20.39 -3.03
N ALA A 2 -48.78 19.96 -1.86
CA ALA A 2 -47.52 20.47 -1.28
C ALA A 2 -46.27 20.26 -2.18
N LEU A 3 -46.11 19.05 -2.75
CA LEU A 3 -44.98 18.72 -3.62
C LEU A 3 -44.94 19.53 -4.93
N ALA A 4 -46.10 19.90 -5.48
CA ALA A 4 -46.17 20.76 -6.66
C ALA A 4 -45.73 22.20 -6.33
N GLY A 5 -46.12 22.73 -5.17
CA GLY A 5 -45.62 24.03 -4.69
C GLY A 5 -44.13 23.99 -4.37
N LEU A 6 -43.63 22.88 -3.83
CA LEU A 6 -42.20 22.67 -3.59
C LEU A 6 -41.41 22.62 -4.91
N LYS A 7 -41.92 21.95 -5.93
CA LYS A 7 -41.34 21.95 -7.28
C LYS A 7 -41.23 23.37 -7.84
N GLY A 8 -42.29 24.17 -7.73
CA GLY A 8 -42.27 25.57 -8.16
C GLY A 8 -41.24 26.43 -7.40
N ARG A 9 -41.08 26.21 -6.09
CA ARG A 9 -40.09 26.94 -5.26
C ARG A 9 -38.64 26.66 -5.67
N TYR A 10 -38.36 25.47 -6.20
CA TYR A 10 -37.03 25.06 -6.62
C TYR A 10 -36.77 25.27 -8.13
N ALA A 11 -37.73 25.86 -8.87
CA ALA A 11 -37.48 26.26 -10.25
C ALA A 11 -36.38 27.34 -10.31
N GLY A 12 -35.37 27.12 -11.16
CA GLY A 12 -34.24 28.04 -11.33
C GLY A 12 -33.20 28.03 -10.20
N ARG A 13 -33.25 27.05 -9.29
CA ARG A 13 -32.20 26.82 -8.27
C ARG A 13 -31.26 25.71 -8.73
N GLY A 14 -30.08 25.63 -8.10
CA GLY A 14 -29.08 24.61 -8.43
C GLY A 14 -29.48 23.16 -8.13
N VAL A 15 -30.59 22.95 -7.40
CA VAL A 15 -31.24 21.65 -7.27
C VAL A 15 -32.72 21.79 -7.64
N VAL A 16 -33.26 20.80 -8.33
CA VAL A 16 -34.64 20.73 -8.81
C VAL A 16 -35.33 19.50 -8.24
N LEU A 17 -36.65 19.59 -8.07
CA LEU A 17 -37.47 18.49 -7.61
C LEU A 17 -38.19 17.83 -8.80
N GLU A 18 -37.89 16.55 -9.05
CA GLU A 18 -38.39 15.79 -10.20
C GLU A 18 -39.12 14.50 -9.76
N VAL A 19 -39.93 13.96 -10.66
CA VAL A 19 -40.61 12.66 -10.49
C VAL A 19 -40.03 11.68 -11.49
N ILE A 20 -39.44 10.60 -10.98
CA ILE A 20 -38.92 9.48 -11.79
C ILE A 20 -39.48 8.19 -11.22
N ASN A 21 -40.09 7.33 -12.05
CA ASN A 21 -40.73 6.09 -11.63
C ASN A 21 -41.72 6.30 -10.46
N ASP A 22 -42.60 7.29 -10.59
CA ASP A 22 -43.59 7.70 -9.57
C ASP A 22 -43.01 8.08 -8.20
N ARG A 23 -41.70 8.34 -8.12
CA ARG A 23 -41.01 8.77 -6.90
C ARG A 23 -40.45 10.17 -7.05
N TRP A 24 -40.61 10.96 -6.00
CA TRP A 24 -40.09 12.32 -5.92
C TRP A 24 -38.64 12.31 -5.44
N GLN A 25 -37.75 12.99 -6.16
CA GLN A 25 -36.34 13.10 -5.79
C GLN A 25 -35.78 14.48 -6.14
N PHE A 26 -34.89 14.98 -5.28
CA PHE A 26 -34.07 16.14 -5.62
C PHE A 26 -32.91 15.70 -6.49
N ARG A 27 -32.60 16.48 -7.53
CA ARG A 27 -31.42 16.30 -8.39
C ARG A 27 -30.75 17.65 -8.61
N THR A 28 -29.49 17.62 -9.00
CA THR A 28 -28.81 18.82 -9.52
C THR A 28 -29.55 19.34 -10.75
N ALA A 29 -29.63 20.66 -10.87
CA ALA A 29 -30.25 21.30 -12.02
C ALA A 29 -29.53 20.91 -13.32
N PRO A 30 -30.24 20.60 -14.42
CA PRO A 30 -29.63 20.08 -15.66
C PRO A 30 -28.60 21.03 -16.29
N ASP A 31 -28.81 22.32 -16.12
CA ASP A 31 -27.91 23.39 -16.56
C ASP A 31 -26.59 23.42 -15.79
N LEU A 32 -26.51 22.84 -14.59
CA LEU A 32 -25.29 22.73 -13.79
C LEU A 32 -24.59 21.37 -13.95
N GLY A 33 -25.07 20.50 -14.85
CA GLY A 33 -24.49 19.17 -15.06
C GLY A 33 -23.00 19.22 -15.39
N TYR A 34 -22.55 20.25 -16.11
CA TYR A 34 -21.14 20.43 -16.47
C TYR A 34 -20.21 20.73 -15.28
N LEU A 35 -20.73 21.25 -14.17
CA LEU A 35 -19.98 21.49 -12.93
C LEU A 35 -19.89 20.25 -12.04
N MET A 36 -20.68 19.22 -12.33
CA MET A 36 -20.74 17.97 -11.56
C MET A 36 -19.87 16.87 -12.18
N VAL A 37 -19.01 17.21 -13.14
CA VAL A 37 -18.01 16.30 -13.70
C VAL A 37 -16.77 16.40 -12.81
N GLU A 38 -16.66 15.50 -11.84
CA GLU A 38 -15.41 15.26 -11.12
C GLU A 38 -14.64 14.18 -11.88
N GLU A 39 -13.59 14.58 -12.60
CA GLU A 39 -12.60 13.62 -13.10
C GLU A 39 -11.85 13.04 -11.90
N ARG A 40 -12.38 11.95 -11.38
CA ARG A 40 -11.68 11.15 -10.39
C ARG A 40 -10.78 10.17 -11.13
N GLU A 41 -9.48 10.39 -11.06
CA GLU A 41 -8.56 9.28 -11.30
C GLU A 41 -8.89 8.19 -10.28
N GLU A 42 -9.34 7.04 -10.77
CA GLU A 42 -9.63 5.92 -9.89
C GLU A 42 -8.28 5.42 -9.34
N PRO A 43 -8.01 5.57 -8.02
CA PRO A 43 -6.72 5.19 -7.49
C PRO A 43 -6.52 3.70 -7.74
N ARG A 44 -5.40 3.35 -8.38
CA ARG A 44 -5.05 1.95 -8.66
C ARG A 44 -5.12 1.17 -7.35
N ARG A 45 -6.10 0.28 -7.23
CA ARG A 45 -6.25 -0.55 -6.04
C ARG A 45 -5.11 -1.56 -6.00
N LEU A 46 -4.46 -1.67 -4.85
CA LEU A 46 -3.48 -2.73 -4.61
C LEU A 46 -4.15 -4.09 -4.76
N SER A 47 -3.46 -5.01 -5.45
CA SER A 47 -3.89 -6.41 -5.48
C SER A 47 -3.79 -7.02 -4.08
N LYS A 48 -4.49 -8.14 -3.85
CA LYS A 48 -4.41 -8.87 -2.58
C LYS A 48 -2.95 -9.25 -2.24
N ALA A 49 -2.19 -9.72 -3.23
CA ALA A 49 -0.79 -10.09 -3.03
C ALA A 49 0.10 -8.88 -2.69
N ALA A 50 -0.19 -7.70 -3.25
CA ALA A 50 0.53 -6.48 -2.92
C ALA A 50 0.20 -5.98 -1.51
N LEU A 51 -1.07 -6.07 -1.09
CA LEU A 51 -1.48 -5.76 0.29
C LEU A 51 -0.83 -6.70 1.31
N GLU A 52 -0.79 -8.01 1.03
CA GLU A 52 -0.10 -8.99 1.88
C GLU A 52 1.40 -8.65 2.02
N THR A 53 2.04 -8.33 0.90
CA THR A 53 3.46 -7.93 0.88
C THR A 53 3.69 -6.64 1.67
N LEU A 54 2.83 -5.64 1.48
CA LEU A 54 2.90 -4.38 2.21
C LEU A 54 2.72 -4.57 3.73
N ALA A 55 1.78 -5.42 4.14
CA ALA A 55 1.57 -5.75 5.53
C ALA A 55 2.82 -6.40 6.15
N ILE A 56 3.45 -7.36 5.46
CA ILE A 56 4.69 -7.98 5.95
C ILE A 56 5.79 -6.94 6.12
N ILE A 57 5.96 -6.03 5.16
CA ILE A 57 6.96 -4.94 5.28
C ILE A 57 6.63 -4.04 6.48
N ALA A 58 5.37 -3.67 6.69
CA ALA A 58 4.97 -2.79 7.79
C ALA A 58 5.29 -3.40 9.17
N TYR A 59 5.01 -4.70 9.36
CA TYR A 59 5.22 -5.40 10.63
C TYR A 59 6.65 -5.96 10.82
N HIS A 60 7.41 -6.21 9.75
CA HIS A 60 8.72 -6.87 9.84
C HIS A 60 9.91 -6.01 9.36
N GLN A 61 9.71 -4.74 9.02
CA GLN A 61 10.82 -3.88 8.61
C GLN A 61 11.91 -3.75 9.69
N PRO A 62 13.20 -3.66 9.33
CA PRO A 62 13.76 -3.79 7.98
C PRO A 62 13.74 -5.25 7.49
N VAL A 63 13.12 -5.51 6.33
CA VAL A 63 12.92 -6.87 5.79
C VAL A 63 13.47 -7.01 4.38
N THR A 64 14.09 -8.15 4.06
CA THR A 64 14.61 -8.48 2.72
C THR A 64 13.55 -9.17 1.86
N ARG A 65 13.72 -9.13 0.53
CA ARG A 65 12.82 -9.85 -0.39
C ARG A 65 12.67 -11.34 -0.03
N ALA A 66 13.78 -12.01 0.29
CA ALA A 66 13.78 -13.43 0.62
C ALA A 66 12.95 -13.73 1.88
N GLU A 67 13.05 -12.89 2.91
CA GLU A 67 12.24 -13.04 4.13
C GLU A 67 10.75 -12.82 3.88
N ILE A 68 10.40 -11.86 3.02
CA ILE A 68 9.00 -11.66 2.62
C ILE A 68 8.47 -12.93 1.95
N GLU A 69 9.24 -13.53 1.02
CA GLU A 69 8.84 -14.78 0.34
C GLU A 69 8.67 -15.94 1.33
N VAL A 70 9.56 -16.05 2.32
CA VAL A 70 9.47 -17.07 3.40
C VAL A 70 8.20 -16.86 4.24
N ILE A 71 7.92 -15.64 4.68
CA ILE A 71 6.73 -15.33 5.50
C ILE A 71 5.44 -15.55 4.71
N ARG A 72 5.42 -15.20 3.41
CA ARG A 72 4.26 -15.46 2.53
C ARG A 72 4.08 -16.93 2.18
N GLY A 73 5.13 -17.74 2.30
CA GLY A 73 5.15 -19.14 1.87
C GLY A 73 5.09 -19.32 0.34
N VAL A 74 5.15 -18.23 -0.43
CA VAL A 74 5.12 -18.24 -1.90
C VAL A 74 6.01 -17.12 -2.46
N GLY A 75 6.56 -17.35 -3.65
CA GLY A 75 7.40 -16.36 -4.34
C GLY A 75 6.65 -15.05 -4.63
N LEU A 76 7.37 -13.93 -4.61
CA LEU A 76 6.82 -12.64 -5.00
C LEU A 76 6.75 -12.54 -6.53
N SER A 77 5.59 -12.16 -7.07
CA SER A 77 5.49 -11.86 -8.50
C SER A 77 6.41 -10.69 -8.86
N ARG A 78 6.96 -10.76 -10.08
CA ARG A 78 7.80 -9.70 -10.64
C ARG A 78 6.99 -8.39 -10.66
N GLY A 79 7.57 -7.30 -10.15
CA GLY A 79 6.91 -6.00 -10.10
C GLY A 79 6.11 -5.68 -8.83
N THR A 80 5.87 -6.62 -7.91
CA THR A 80 5.09 -6.28 -6.69
C THR A 80 5.78 -5.20 -5.86
N LEU A 81 7.08 -5.33 -5.62
CA LEU A 81 7.85 -4.33 -4.88
C LEU A 81 7.97 -3.01 -5.66
N ASP A 82 8.07 -3.09 -6.99
CA ASP A 82 8.15 -1.92 -7.86
C ASP A 82 6.86 -1.09 -7.79
N VAL A 83 5.70 -1.75 -7.81
CA VAL A 83 4.39 -1.08 -7.65
C VAL A 83 4.26 -0.43 -6.28
N LEU A 84 4.66 -1.11 -5.20
CA LEU A 84 4.62 -0.53 -3.85
C LEU A 84 5.56 0.68 -3.72
N HIS A 85 6.70 0.65 -4.40
CA HIS A 85 7.65 1.75 -4.45
C HIS A 85 7.15 2.91 -5.32
N GLU A 86 6.53 2.64 -6.47
CA GLU A 86 5.91 3.63 -7.36
C GLU A 86 4.77 4.39 -6.66
N MET A 87 3.99 3.67 -5.83
CA MET A 87 2.95 4.27 -4.98
C MET A 87 3.53 4.95 -3.72
N ASN A 88 4.86 5.02 -3.59
CA ASN A 88 5.59 5.60 -2.47
C ASN A 88 5.19 5.02 -1.11
N LEU A 89 4.73 3.77 -1.03
CA LEU A 89 4.32 3.13 0.23
C LEU A 89 5.50 2.47 0.95
N ILE A 90 6.55 2.12 0.19
CA ILE A 90 7.78 1.52 0.72
C ILE A 90 9.01 2.23 0.17
N LYS A 91 10.11 2.13 0.90
CA LYS A 91 11.44 2.62 0.52
C LYS A 91 12.51 1.58 0.83
N LEU A 92 13.68 1.74 0.20
CA LEU A 92 14.87 1.00 0.60
C LEU A 92 15.37 1.54 1.93
N ARG A 93 15.76 0.65 2.85
CA ARG A 93 16.19 1.02 4.21
C ARG A 93 17.67 0.72 4.49
N GLY A 94 18.33 -0.01 3.59
CA GLY A 94 19.75 -0.33 3.70
C GLY A 94 20.08 -1.69 3.09
N ARG A 95 21.26 -2.19 3.41
CA ARG A 95 21.64 -3.58 3.16
C ARG A 95 21.95 -4.28 4.47
N ARG A 96 21.43 -5.51 4.60
CA ARG A 96 21.72 -6.35 5.76
C ARG A 96 23.16 -6.85 5.73
N LYS A 97 23.82 -6.89 6.89
CA LYS A 97 25.18 -7.44 7.08
C LYS A 97 25.20 -8.98 7.11
N SER A 98 24.52 -9.63 6.16
CA SER A 98 24.52 -11.08 5.95
C SER A 98 25.20 -11.45 4.62
N PRO A 99 25.57 -12.72 4.39
CA PRO A 99 26.10 -13.15 3.08
C PRO A 99 25.19 -12.70 1.93
N GLY A 100 25.79 -12.12 0.88
CA GLY A 100 25.08 -11.54 -0.27
C GLY A 100 24.58 -10.09 -0.08
N ARG A 101 24.68 -9.52 1.13
CA ARG A 101 24.29 -8.14 1.47
C ARG A 101 22.96 -7.71 0.82
N PRO A 102 21.86 -8.45 1.04
CA PRO A 102 20.58 -8.17 0.40
C PRO A 102 20.03 -6.82 0.87
N VAL A 103 19.31 -6.15 -0.03
CA VAL A 103 18.62 -4.89 0.24
C VAL A 103 17.41 -5.14 1.16
N THR A 104 17.19 -4.22 2.09
CA THR A 104 16.03 -4.22 2.98
C THR A 104 15.02 -3.15 2.60
N TYR A 105 13.76 -3.42 2.93
CA TYR A 105 12.62 -2.56 2.68
C TYR A 105 12.00 -2.10 4.00
N GLY A 106 11.43 -0.90 3.98
CA GLY A 106 10.62 -0.34 5.05
C GLY A 106 9.51 0.54 4.51
N THR A 107 8.58 0.95 5.36
CA THR A 107 7.47 1.85 4.98
C THR A 107 7.93 3.31 4.93
N THR A 108 7.15 4.14 4.26
CA THR A 108 7.35 5.60 4.16
C THR A 108 6.33 6.36 5.02
N ASP A 109 6.42 7.69 5.03
CA ASP A 109 5.40 8.54 5.66
C ASP A 109 4.08 8.52 4.88
N ALA A 110 4.14 8.36 3.55
CA ALA A 110 2.93 8.21 2.72
C ALA A 110 2.12 6.94 3.06
N PHE A 111 2.77 5.88 3.56
CA PHE A 111 2.06 4.74 4.15
C PHE A 111 1.25 5.18 5.38
N LEU A 112 1.86 5.92 6.30
CA LEU A 112 1.17 6.39 7.51
C LEU A 112 -0.01 7.30 7.16
N GLU A 113 0.15 8.19 6.19
CA GLU A 113 -0.92 9.05 5.67
C GLU A 113 -2.05 8.23 5.06
N GLN A 114 -1.74 7.26 4.19
CA GLN A 114 -2.74 6.45 3.50
C GLN A 114 -3.57 5.58 4.45
N PHE A 115 -2.96 5.10 5.55
CA PHE A 115 -3.65 4.31 6.57
C PHE A 115 -4.10 5.14 7.79
N SER A 116 -3.91 6.47 7.75
CA SER A 116 -4.29 7.40 8.82
C SER A 116 -3.72 7.01 10.20
N LEU A 117 -2.44 6.64 10.22
CA LEU A 117 -1.72 6.24 11.43
C LEU A 117 -0.79 7.37 11.90
N PRO A 118 -0.81 7.75 13.19
CA PRO A 118 0.17 8.70 13.73
C PRO A 118 1.60 8.16 13.70
N SER A 119 1.77 6.86 13.90
CA SER A 119 3.06 6.18 13.92
C SER A 119 2.92 4.68 13.61
N LEU A 120 4.05 4.00 13.37
CA LEU A 120 4.06 2.54 13.18
C LEU A 120 3.65 1.77 14.44
N SER A 121 3.86 2.33 15.63
CA SER A 121 3.40 1.71 16.88
C SER A 121 1.87 1.69 17.03
N ASP A 122 1.14 2.46 16.24
CA ASP A 122 -0.33 2.44 16.20
C ASP A 122 -0.89 1.34 15.30
N LEU A 123 -0.02 0.51 14.70
CA LEU A 123 -0.47 -0.69 13.99
C LEU A 123 -1.03 -1.72 14.97
N PRO A 124 -2.17 -2.38 14.65
CA PRO A 124 -2.79 -3.35 15.54
C PRO A 124 -1.85 -4.46 15.97
N GLY A 125 -1.69 -4.63 17.29
CA GLY A 125 -0.94 -5.76 17.84
C GLY A 125 -1.71 -7.08 17.72
N VAL A 126 -1.04 -8.22 17.94
CA VAL A 126 -1.69 -9.56 17.91
C VAL A 126 -2.91 -9.63 18.82
N ALA A 127 -2.81 -9.07 20.02
CA ALA A 127 -3.89 -9.10 21.00
C ALA A 127 -5.12 -8.32 20.51
N GLU A 128 -4.90 -7.18 19.85
CA GLU A 128 -5.96 -6.34 19.29
C GLU A 128 -6.59 -6.98 18.05
N MET A 129 -5.78 -7.59 17.19
CA MET A 129 -6.28 -8.36 16.04
C MET A 129 -7.11 -9.57 16.46
N ARG A 130 -6.73 -10.26 17.56
CA ARG A 130 -7.56 -11.33 18.16
C ARG A 130 -8.84 -10.77 18.76
N ALA A 131 -8.77 -9.67 19.52
CA ALA A 131 -9.94 -9.04 20.13
C ALA A 131 -10.95 -8.51 19.10
N ALA A 132 -10.46 -8.04 17.94
CA ALA A 132 -11.27 -7.60 16.81
C ALA A 132 -11.85 -8.76 15.98
N GLY A 133 -11.58 -10.02 16.33
CA GLY A 133 -12.03 -11.20 15.58
C GLY A 133 -11.39 -11.33 14.19
N LEU A 134 -10.25 -10.65 13.94
CA LEU A 134 -9.53 -10.70 12.67
C LEU A 134 -8.58 -11.91 12.59
N LEU A 135 -8.23 -12.51 13.73
CA LEU A 135 -7.41 -13.72 13.83
C LEU A 135 -8.26 -14.89 14.31
N ASP A 136 -9.11 -15.44 13.44
CA ASP A 136 -9.85 -16.67 13.74
C ASP A 136 -8.96 -17.92 13.61
N ILE A 137 -8.74 -18.59 14.76
CA ILE A 137 -8.47 -20.01 15.08
C ILE A 137 -7.44 -20.84 14.27
N ASN A 138 -7.05 -20.47 13.06
CA ASN A 138 -6.14 -21.25 12.20
C ASN A 138 -4.75 -20.63 12.04
N VAL A 139 -4.38 -19.76 12.99
CA VAL A 139 -3.04 -19.19 13.09
C VAL A 139 -2.14 -20.25 13.73
N PRO A 140 -1.07 -20.73 13.05
CA PRO A 140 -0.15 -21.70 13.62
C PRO A 140 0.37 -21.23 14.99
N ALA A 141 0.60 -22.16 15.92
CA ALA A 141 1.09 -21.83 17.26
C ALA A 141 2.40 -21.00 17.23
N ASP A 142 3.19 -21.15 16.17
CA ASP A 142 4.47 -20.46 15.97
C ASP A 142 4.35 -19.11 15.22
N PHE A 143 3.13 -18.66 14.88
CA PHE A 143 2.93 -17.38 14.19
C PHE A 143 3.18 -16.21 15.16
N MET A 144 4.38 -15.66 15.12
CA MET A 144 4.76 -14.44 15.80
C MET A 144 4.51 -13.24 14.88
N VAL A 145 3.69 -12.28 15.32
CA VAL A 145 3.68 -10.94 14.71
C VAL A 145 4.66 -10.09 15.52
N PRO A 146 5.69 -9.52 14.89
CA PRO A 146 6.64 -8.65 15.57
C PRO A 146 5.96 -7.37 16.05
N ASP A 147 6.51 -6.79 17.11
CA ASP A 147 6.08 -5.48 17.60
C ASP A 147 6.60 -4.40 16.65
N PRO A 148 5.72 -3.65 15.95
CA PRO A 148 6.12 -2.62 15.00
C PRO A 148 6.88 -1.46 15.66
N SER A 149 6.78 -1.28 16.98
CA SER A 149 7.56 -0.29 17.72
C SER A 149 9.05 -0.66 17.85
N SER A 150 9.38 -1.96 17.80
CA SER A 150 10.77 -2.45 17.88
C SER A 150 11.57 -2.21 16.60
N ALA A 151 10.89 -1.89 15.49
CA ALA A 151 11.46 -1.72 14.16
C ALA A 151 12.24 -0.41 13.96
N GLN A 152 12.15 0.56 14.88
CA GLN A 152 12.77 1.88 14.71
C GLN A 152 14.28 1.92 15.04
N GLY A 153 14.85 0.88 15.67
CA GLY A 153 16.22 0.91 16.21
C GLY A 153 17.21 -0.16 15.73
N ALA A 154 16.98 -0.81 14.59
CA ALA A 154 17.95 -1.78 14.05
C ALA A 154 19.11 -1.06 13.34
N ASP A 155 20.13 -0.66 14.10
CA ASP A 155 21.35 0.05 13.65
C ASP A 155 22.33 -0.84 12.86
N ASP A 156 21.91 -2.01 12.41
CA ASP A 156 22.74 -3.01 11.72
C ASP A 156 22.61 -3.01 10.19
N GLU A 157 22.11 -1.93 9.62
CA GLU A 157 22.00 -1.72 8.17
C GLU A 157 23.18 -0.89 7.66
N ALA A 158 23.85 -1.36 6.60
CA ALA A 158 24.82 -0.52 5.89
C ALA A 158 24.06 0.51 5.03
N ALA A 159 24.57 1.76 5.01
CA ALA A 159 24.01 2.85 4.20
C ALA A 159 23.93 2.48 2.71
N LEU A 160 22.92 3.04 2.03
CA LEU A 160 22.64 2.78 0.61
C LEU A 160 23.68 3.39 -0.35
N ASP A 161 24.66 4.15 0.14
CA ASP A 161 25.66 4.87 -0.66
C ASP A 161 26.65 3.95 -1.42
N ASP A 162 26.61 2.63 -1.20
CA ASP A 162 27.40 1.61 -1.92
C ASP A 162 26.81 1.22 -3.30
N LEU A 163 25.72 1.87 -3.76
CA LEU A 163 25.02 1.47 -5.00
C LEU A 163 25.78 1.77 -6.30
N ASP A 164 26.77 2.68 -6.28
CA ASP A 164 27.56 3.05 -7.46
C ASP A 164 28.78 2.14 -7.70
N ALA A 165 29.09 1.22 -6.78
CA ALA A 165 30.30 0.38 -6.87
C ALA A 165 30.05 -1.05 -7.40
N VAL A 166 28.83 -1.39 -7.82
CA VAL A 166 28.58 -2.70 -8.45
C VAL A 166 28.75 -2.57 -9.96
N GLU A 167 30.01 -2.45 -10.40
CA GLU A 167 30.37 -2.81 -11.75
C GLU A 167 29.93 -4.26 -11.98
N PHE A 168 28.96 -4.40 -12.89
CA PHE A 168 28.55 -5.64 -13.49
C PHE A 168 29.82 -6.36 -13.95
N ALA A 169 30.22 -7.45 -13.28
CA ALA A 169 31.36 -8.25 -13.70
C ALA A 169 31.06 -8.85 -15.08
N GLN A 170 31.34 -8.08 -16.15
CA GLN A 170 31.41 -8.55 -17.52
C GLN A 170 32.72 -9.29 -17.72
N ASN A 171 32.88 -10.45 -17.09
CA ASN A 171 33.90 -11.42 -17.50
C ASN A 171 33.19 -12.68 -17.96
N PHE A 172 32.74 -12.70 -19.22
CA PHE A 172 32.31 -13.94 -19.86
C PHE A 172 32.67 -14.09 -21.34
N LEU A 173 33.66 -13.34 -21.87
CA LEU A 173 34.27 -13.64 -23.17
C LEU A 173 35.74 -13.20 -23.19
N GLU A 174 36.62 -13.94 -22.52
CA GLU A 174 37.98 -14.10 -23.04
C GLU A 174 37.97 -15.38 -23.86
N GLU A 175 37.89 -15.24 -25.19
CA GLU A 175 38.22 -16.34 -26.08
C GLU A 175 39.72 -16.65 -25.91
N PRO A 176 40.13 -17.93 -25.81
CA PRO A 176 41.55 -18.25 -25.80
C PRO A 176 42.10 -17.95 -27.19
N SER A 177 42.94 -16.93 -27.29
CA SER A 177 43.82 -16.74 -28.44
C SER A 177 44.92 -17.80 -28.38
N ASP A 178 44.67 -18.98 -28.94
CA ASP A 178 45.73 -19.96 -29.17
C ASP A 178 46.67 -19.45 -30.27
N THR A 179 47.96 -19.53 -29.94
CA THR A 179 49.11 -19.24 -30.81
C THR A 179 49.54 -20.51 -31.53
#